data_AF-A0A0G3UUV5-F1
#
_entry.id   AF-A0A0G3UUV5-F1
#
_cell.length_a   1.000
_cell.length_b   1.000
_cell.length_c   1.000
_cell.angle_alpha   90.00
_cell.angle_beta   90.00
_cell.angle_gamma   90.00
#
_symmetry.space_group_name_H-M   'P 1'
#
loop_
_entity.id
_entity.type
_entity.pdbx_description
1 polymer ?
#
loop_
_entity_poly.entity_id
_entity_poly.type
_entity_poly.pdbx_seq_one_letter_code
_entity_poly.pdbx_strand_id
1 'polypeptide(L)'
;MGDRESTAKPAQQALVLLQAAIAEAAAGEFDLARDRVPRICALAAQELLPLAKVVAAYLDRFTLVNGHEWASAQAPDEEPRSLDDRVPPARALTLRLMSAWSSKDEAMFTDLFITAARDRRAGSDHVQDLFVYALEWTEFKALQSVNPRVMVKGICKAIDAHGPPSLDWTARP
;
A
#
# COMPACT_ATOMS: atom_id res chain seq x y z
N MET A 1 -1.45 28.80 -20.81
CA MET A 1 -0.29 28.78 -19.88
C MET A 1 -0.89 28.68 -18.50
N GLY A 2 -1.32 27.48 -18.11
CA GLY A 2 -2.17 27.23 -16.94
C GLY A 2 -1.45 26.38 -15.90
N ASP A 3 -1.49 26.86 -14.67
CA ASP A 3 -1.53 26.14 -13.40
C ASP A 3 -0.70 24.86 -13.29
N ARG A 4 0.60 25.03 -13.09
CA ARG A 4 1.40 24.09 -12.29
C ARG A 4 1.31 24.47 -10.80
N GLU A 5 0.10 24.68 -10.28
CA GLU A 5 -0.12 24.81 -8.84
C GLU A 5 0.16 23.45 -8.17
N SER A 6 1.43 23.26 -7.80
CA SER A 6 1.95 22.43 -6.71
C SER A 6 1.17 21.16 -6.29
N THR A 7 0.96 20.22 -7.22
CA THR A 7 0.59 18.82 -6.89
C THR A 7 1.63 18.13 -5.98
N ALA A 8 2.83 18.69 -5.88
CA ALA A 8 3.88 18.24 -4.97
C ALA A 8 3.48 18.32 -3.48
N LYS A 9 2.69 19.33 -3.06
CA LYS A 9 2.31 19.52 -1.65
C LYS A 9 1.32 18.44 -1.15
N PRO A 10 0.22 18.12 -1.85
CA PRO A 10 -0.68 17.04 -1.46
C PRO A 10 0.00 15.66 -1.40
N ALA A 11 0.86 15.35 -2.38
CA ALA A 11 1.60 14.09 -2.41
C ALA A 11 2.59 13.97 -1.24
N GLN A 12 3.28 15.06 -0.88
CA GLN A 12 4.16 15.11 0.29
C GLN A 12 3.37 14.88 1.59
N GLN A 13 2.22 15.54 1.74
CA GLN A 13 1.35 15.37 2.90
C GLN A 13 0.87 13.93 3.03
N ALA A 14 0.45 13.29 1.94
CA ALA A 14 0.01 11.90 1.95
C ALA A 14 1.12 10.92 2.33
N LEU A 15 2.38 11.18 1.94
CA LEU A 15 3.52 10.37 2.40
C LEU A 15 3.82 10.54 3.89
N VAL A 16 3.77 11.76 4.40
CA VAL A 16 3.92 12.02 5.83
C VAL A 16 2.81 11.32 6.62
N LEU A 17 1.58 11.36 6.10
CA LEU A 17 0.44 10.63 6.68
C LEU A 17 0.66 9.11 6.65
N LEU A 18 1.20 8.57 5.55
CA LEU A 18 1.51 7.15 5.42
C LEU A 18 2.59 6.72 6.42
N GLN A 19 3.68 7.49 6.55
CA GLN A 19 4.74 7.23 7.53
C GLN A 19 4.20 7.27 8.96
N ALA A 20 3.34 8.25 9.27
CA ALA A 20 2.70 8.35 10.58
C ALA A 20 1.79 7.15 10.86
N ALA A 21 0.96 6.74 9.89
CA ALA A 21 0.07 5.60 10.03
C ALA A 21 0.86 4.30 10.29
N ILE A 22 1.96 4.07 9.58
CA ILE A 22 2.84 2.90 9.82
C ILE A 22 3.48 2.97 11.21
N ALA A 23 3.94 4.15 11.65
CA ALA A 23 4.52 4.30 12.97
C ALA A 23 3.50 4.04 14.09
N GLU A 24 2.27 4.52 13.93
CA GLU A 24 1.16 4.30 14.87
C GLU A 24 0.73 2.83 14.91
N ALA A 25 0.54 2.19 13.74
CA ALA A 25 0.23 0.76 13.68
C ALA A 25 1.33 -0.09 14.32
N ALA A 26 2.61 0.26 14.11
CA ALA A 26 3.73 -0.42 14.75
C ALA A 26 3.80 -0.21 16.27
N ALA A 27 3.16 0.84 16.80
CA ALA A 27 3.05 1.13 18.23
C ALA A 27 1.81 0.49 18.87
N GLY A 28 0.96 -0.18 18.10
CA GLY A 28 -0.32 -0.75 18.57
C GLY A 28 -1.49 0.24 18.55
N GLU A 29 -1.31 1.43 17.96
CA GLU A 29 -2.34 2.46 17.84
C GLU A 29 -3.09 2.32 16.51
N PHE A 30 -3.68 1.15 16.27
CA PHE A 30 -4.24 0.77 14.97
C PHE A 30 -5.41 1.67 14.54
N ASP A 31 -6.29 2.06 15.47
CA ASP A 31 -7.42 2.93 15.16
C ASP A 31 -6.96 4.31 14.66
N LEU A 32 -5.94 4.89 15.30
CA LEU A 32 -5.33 6.16 14.86
C LEU A 32 -4.68 6.02 13.49
N ALA A 33 -3.99 4.91 13.25
CA ALA A 33 -3.38 4.63 11.96
C ALA A 33 -4.44 4.52 10.85
N ARG A 34 -5.55 3.82 11.12
CA ARG A 34 -6.65 3.61 10.18
C ARG A 34 -7.36 4.91 9.82
N ASP A 35 -7.54 5.80 10.79
CA ASP A 35 -8.17 7.12 10.58
C ASP A 35 -7.41 8.02 9.59
N ARG A 36 -6.15 7.72 9.31
CA ARG A 36 -5.33 8.44 8.32
C ARG A 36 -5.59 7.97 6.89
N VAL A 37 -6.06 6.75 6.68
CA VAL A 37 -6.21 6.14 5.35
C VAL A 37 -7.16 6.94 4.44
N PRO A 38 -8.35 7.40 4.89
CA PRO A 38 -9.23 8.21 4.04
C PRO A 38 -8.57 9.51 3.55
N ARG A 39 -7.67 10.10 4.37
CA ARG A 39 -6.96 11.34 4.02
C ARG A 39 -5.85 11.09 2.99
N ILE A 40 -5.18 9.94 3.09
CA ILE A 40 -4.21 9.50 2.08
C ILE A 40 -4.94 9.27 0.75
N CYS A 41 -6.08 8.57 0.80
CA CYS A 41 -6.87 8.18 -0.37
C CYS A 41 -7.71 9.33 -0.98
N ALA A 42 -7.63 10.55 -0.45
CA ALA A 42 -8.30 11.72 -1.01
C ALA A 42 -7.63 12.26 -2.29
N LEU A 43 -6.41 11.80 -2.59
CA LEU A 43 -5.68 12.17 -3.81
C LEU A 43 -6.29 11.55 -5.07
N ALA A 44 -5.97 12.12 -6.25
CA ALA A 44 -6.38 11.51 -7.51
C ALA A 44 -5.67 10.16 -7.75
N ALA A 45 -6.29 9.25 -8.50
CA ALA A 45 -5.76 7.92 -8.75
C ALA A 45 -4.31 7.92 -9.30
N GLN A 46 -3.98 8.88 -10.17
CA GLN A 46 -2.64 9.04 -10.73
C GLN A 46 -1.61 9.46 -9.67
N GLU A 47 -2.02 10.25 -8.68
CA GLU A 47 -1.18 10.70 -7.57
C GLU A 47 -1.07 9.62 -6.48
N LEU A 48 -2.07 8.75 -6.36
CA LEU A 48 -2.06 7.61 -5.44
C LEU A 48 -1.19 6.45 -5.92
N LEU A 49 -1.02 6.28 -7.24
CA LEU A 49 -0.27 5.16 -7.79
C LEU A 49 1.17 5.06 -7.24
N PRO A 50 1.97 6.15 -7.16
CA PRO A 50 3.28 6.11 -6.49
C PRO A 50 3.18 5.66 -5.03
N LEU A 51 2.18 6.14 -4.27
CA LEU A 51 1.98 5.73 -2.88
C LEU A 51 1.60 4.24 -2.77
N ALA A 52 0.78 3.73 -3.70
CA ALA A 52 0.46 2.32 -3.77
C ALA A 52 1.70 1.45 -4.03
N LYS A 53 2.61 1.91 -4.90
CA LYS A 53 3.90 1.24 -5.14
C LYS A 53 4.81 1.27 -3.91
N VAL A 54 4.85 2.38 -3.19
CA VAL A 54 5.55 2.49 -1.89
C VAL A 54 4.99 1.46 -0.90
N VAL A 55 3.67 1.37 -0.78
CA VAL A 55 3.02 0.40 0.12
C VAL A 55 3.31 -1.03 -0.30
N ALA A 56 3.25 -1.35 -1.60
CA ALA A 56 3.56 -2.68 -2.10
C ALA A 56 5.03 -3.06 -1.82
N ALA A 57 5.97 -2.15 -2.08
CA ALA A 57 7.39 -2.35 -1.77
C ALA A 57 7.65 -2.51 -0.26
N TYR A 58 6.90 -1.77 0.57
CA TYR A 58 6.94 -1.92 2.01
C TYR A 58 6.45 -3.30 2.44
N LEU A 59 5.27 -3.71 2.00
CA LEU A 59 4.68 -5.02 2.32
C LEU A 59 5.61 -6.15 1.89
N ASP A 60 6.07 -6.15 0.63
CA ASP A 60 6.97 -7.15 0.04
C ASP A 60 8.25 -7.35 0.86
N ARG A 61 8.75 -6.30 1.52
CA ARG A 61 9.91 -6.39 2.41
C ARG A 61 9.65 -7.22 3.68
N PHE A 62 8.42 -7.23 4.18
CA PHE A 62 8.05 -7.87 5.45
C PHE A 62 7.30 -9.19 5.28
N THR A 63 6.84 -9.46 4.07
CA THR A 63 6.32 -10.75 3.62
C THR A 63 7.42 -11.44 2.83
N LEU A 64 8.07 -12.47 3.39
CA LEU A 64 9.03 -13.32 2.64
C LEU A 64 8.33 -14.20 1.56
N VAL A 65 7.21 -13.71 1.04
CA VAL A 65 6.14 -14.45 0.38
C VAL A 65 6.31 -14.28 -1.13
N ASN A 66 6.57 -15.37 -1.83
CA ASN A 66 6.67 -15.37 -3.30
C ASN A 66 5.28 -15.14 -3.92
N GLY A 67 5.20 -14.55 -5.11
CA GLY A 67 3.94 -14.21 -5.81
C GLY A 67 2.85 -15.29 -5.83
N HIS A 68 3.23 -16.58 -5.79
CA HIS A 68 2.27 -17.67 -5.72
C HIS A 68 1.45 -17.72 -4.41
N GLU A 69 2.05 -17.36 -3.28
CA GLU A 69 1.41 -17.41 -1.96
C GLU A 69 0.37 -16.28 -1.79
N TRP A 70 0.60 -15.14 -2.44
CA TRP A 70 -0.38 -14.05 -2.54
C TRP A 70 -1.61 -14.46 -3.36
N ALA A 71 -1.39 -15.20 -4.44
CA ALA A 71 -2.47 -15.70 -5.30
C ALA A 71 -3.22 -16.89 -4.68
N SER A 72 -2.56 -17.69 -3.83
CA SER A 72 -3.16 -18.89 -3.26
C SER A 72 -3.96 -18.61 -2.01
N ALA A 73 -3.49 -17.77 -1.07
CA ALA A 73 -4.16 -17.44 0.22
C ALA A 73 -4.97 -18.61 0.81
N GLN A 74 -4.42 -19.83 0.71
CA GLN A 74 -5.12 -21.07 1.00
C GLN A 74 -4.50 -21.64 2.28
N ALA A 75 -5.34 -22.06 3.22
CA ALA A 75 -4.87 -23.05 4.19
C ALA A 75 -4.62 -24.37 3.42
N PRO A 76 -3.57 -25.14 3.77
CA PRO A 76 -3.14 -26.30 2.99
C PRO A 76 -4.16 -27.44 2.84
N ASP A 77 -5.30 -27.38 3.52
CA ASP A 77 -6.34 -28.44 3.55
C ASP A 77 -7.69 -28.04 2.90
N GLU A 78 -7.79 -26.90 2.21
CA GLU A 78 -9.04 -26.47 1.56
C GLU A 78 -9.09 -26.80 0.06
N GLU A 79 -10.27 -27.24 -0.42
CA GLU A 79 -10.53 -27.42 -1.86
C GLU A 79 -10.23 -26.14 -2.66
N PRO A 80 -9.71 -26.26 -3.90
CA PRO A 80 -9.38 -25.11 -4.74
C PRO A 80 -10.64 -24.31 -5.10
N ARG A 81 -10.81 -23.15 -4.45
CA ARG A 81 -11.82 -22.13 -4.77
C ARG A 81 -11.15 -20.87 -5.32
N SER A 82 -11.86 -20.14 -6.18
CA SER A 82 -11.36 -18.86 -6.69
C SER A 82 -11.06 -17.89 -5.53
N LEU A 83 -10.07 -17.01 -5.71
CA LEU A 83 -9.75 -15.96 -4.75
C LEU A 83 -10.97 -15.06 -4.48
N ASP A 84 -11.72 -14.74 -5.54
CA ASP A 84 -12.89 -13.85 -5.50
C ASP A 84 -14.05 -14.43 -4.65
N ASP A 85 -14.09 -15.75 -4.47
CA ASP A 85 -15.14 -16.43 -3.71
C ASP A 85 -14.81 -16.53 -2.22
N ARG A 86 -13.52 -16.35 -1.84
CA ARG A 86 -13.01 -16.63 -0.48
C ARG A 86 -12.85 -15.38 0.37
N VAL A 87 -12.56 -14.24 -0.25
CA VAL A 87 -12.30 -12.98 0.46
C VAL A 87 -13.15 -11.85 -0.10
N PRO A 88 -13.41 -10.79 0.67
CA PRO A 88 -14.08 -9.61 0.14
C PRO A 88 -13.38 -9.08 -1.12
N PRO A 89 -14.11 -8.54 -2.11
CA PRO A 89 -13.54 -8.12 -3.40
C PRO A 89 -12.33 -7.17 -3.29
N ALA A 90 -12.37 -6.24 -2.35
CA ALA A 90 -11.25 -5.31 -2.10
C ALA A 90 -9.98 -6.06 -1.66
N ARG A 91 -10.11 -7.05 -0.78
CA ARG A 91 -9.00 -7.91 -0.35
C ARG A 91 -8.48 -8.78 -1.48
N ALA A 92 -9.37 -9.32 -2.33
CA ALA A 92 -8.97 -10.09 -3.51
C ALA A 92 -8.11 -9.24 -4.45
N LEU A 93 -8.48 -7.98 -4.68
CA LEU A 93 -7.67 -7.04 -5.45
C LEU A 93 -6.32 -6.76 -4.79
N THR A 94 -6.28 -6.47 -3.50
CA THR A 94 -5.02 -6.22 -2.77
C THR A 94 -4.05 -7.40 -2.91
N LEU A 95 -4.53 -8.63 -2.78
CA LEU A 95 -3.71 -9.83 -2.96
C LEU A 95 -3.21 -9.98 -4.42
N ARG A 96 -4.03 -9.64 -5.42
CA ARG A 96 -3.61 -9.60 -6.83
C ARG A 96 -2.55 -8.53 -7.10
N LEU A 97 -2.71 -7.35 -6.51
CA LEU A 97 -1.70 -6.28 -6.58
C LEU A 97 -0.37 -6.77 -5.99
N MET A 98 -0.40 -7.38 -4.81
CA MET A 98 0.81 -7.91 -4.17
C MET A 98 1.44 -9.07 -4.97
N SER A 99 0.63 -9.93 -5.59
CA SER A 99 1.11 -10.97 -6.50
C SER A 99 1.81 -10.40 -7.74
N ALA A 100 1.26 -9.35 -8.35
CA ALA A 100 1.87 -8.68 -9.50
C ALA A 100 3.19 -8.00 -9.10
N TRP A 101 3.19 -7.31 -7.95
CA TRP A 101 4.38 -6.63 -7.44
C TRP A 101 5.54 -7.59 -7.15
N SER A 102 5.28 -8.64 -6.37
CA SER A 102 6.29 -9.66 -6.02
C SER A 102 6.81 -10.45 -7.24
N SER A 103 5.97 -10.59 -8.29
CA SER A 103 6.38 -11.18 -9.57
C SER A 103 7.14 -10.21 -10.49
N LYS A 104 7.40 -8.98 -10.02
CA LYS A 104 8.05 -7.90 -10.77
C LYS A 104 7.28 -7.48 -12.03
N ASP A 105 5.98 -7.71 -12.06
CA ASP A 105 5.08 -7.25 -13.13
C ASP A 105 4.46 -5.90 -12.76
N GLU A 106 5.27 -4.84 -12.86
CA GLU A 106 4.86 -3.48 -12.53
C GLU A 106 3.77 -2.95 -13.47
N ALA A 107 3.73 -3.45 -14.71
CA ALA A 107 2.71 -3.10 -15.69
C ALA A 107 1.33 -3.63 -15.26
N MET A 108 1.26 -4.91 -14.88
CA MET A 108 0.04 -5.50 -14.33
C MET A 108 -0.37 -4.83 -13.03
N PHE A 109 0.57 -4.54 -12.11
CA PHE A 109 0.26 -3.81 -10.89
C PHE A 109 -0.42 -2.46 -11.19
N THR A 110 0.16 -1.71 -12.12
CA THR A 110 -0.34 -0.37 -12.50
C THR A 110 -1.72 -0.48 -13.14
N ASP A 111 -1.93 -1.43 -14.04
CA ASP A 111 -3.21 -1.63 -14.73
C ASP A 111 -4.33 -2.02 -13.76
N LEU A 112 -4.06 -2.98 -12.85
CA LEU A 112 -5.00 -3.39 -11.81
C LEU A 112 -5.37 -2.22 -10.90
N PHE A 113 -4.38 -1.46 -10.43
CA PHE A 113 -4.62 -0.35 -9.50
C PHE A 113 -5.44 0.77 -10.16
N ILE A 114 -5.08 1.18 -11.38
CA ILE A 114 -5.79 2.25 -12.09
C ILE A 114 -7.19 1.82 -12.50
N THR A 115 -7.37 0.56 -12.91
CA THR A 115 -8.68 0.01 -13.24
C THR A 115 -9.59 0.02 -12.02
N ALA A 116 -9.07 -0.45 -10.87
CA ALA A 116 -9.82 -0.44 -9.62
C ALA A 116 -10.18 0.97 -9.15
N ALA A 117 -9.23 1.91 -9.21
CA ALA A 117 -9.47 3.30 -8.81
C ALA A 117 -10.51 4.02 -9.71
N ARG A 118 -10.74 3.53 -10.93
CA ARG A 118 -11.75 4.07 -11.86
C ARG A 118 -13.13 3.46 -11.68
N ASP A 119 -13.27 2.39 -10.88
CA ASP A 119 -14.58 1.81 -10.58
C ASP A 119 -15.42 2.80 -9.77
N ARG A 120 -16.54 3.25 -10.36
CA ARG A 120 -17.44 4.23 -9.74
C ARG A 120 -18.18 3.70 -8.52
N ARG A 121 -18.33 2.38 -8.38
CA ARG A 121 -19.12 1.77 -7.31
C ARG A 121 -18.28 1.39 -6.11
N ALA A 122 -17.06 0.88 -6.35
CA ALA A 122 -16.22 0.29 -5.31
C ALA A 122 -14.79 0.83 -5.28
N GLY A 123 -14.42 1.77 -6.17
CA GLY A 123 -13.03 2.18 -6.35
C GLY A 123 -12.38 2.75 -5.09
N SER A 124 -13.14 3.46 -4.25
CA SER A 124 -12.64 3.95 -2.96
C SER A 124 -12.25 2.81 -2.01
N ASP A 125 -13.11 1.80 -1.88
CA ASP A 125 -12.87 0.65 -0.99
C ASP A 125 -11.70 -0.20 -1.49
N HIS A 126 -11.63 -0.41 -2.80
CA HIS A 126 -10.54 -1.11 -3.46
C HIS A 126 -9.18 -0.45 -3.24
N VAL A 127 -9.12 0.87 -3.39
CA VAL A 127 -7.87 1.63 -3.21
C VAL A 127 -7.48 1.66 -1.74
N GLN A 128 -8.44 1.87 -0.83
CA GLN A 128 -8.18 1.94 0.61
C GLN A 128 -7.68 0.61 1.18
N ASP A 129 -8.18 -0.54 0.70
CA ASP A 129 -7.83 -1.84 1.28
C ASP A 129 -6.32 -2.12 1.21
N LEU A 130 -5.61 -1.69 0.15
CA LEU A 130 -4.15 -1.85 0.09
C LEU A 130 -3.44 -1.13 1.24
N PHE A 131 -3.88 0.10 1.57
CA PHE A 131 -3.30 0.88 2.67
C PHE A 131 -3.68 0.30 4.02
N VAL A 132 -4.94 -0.09 4.21
CA VAL A 132 -5.40 -0.76 5.44
C VAL A 132 -4.63 -2.06 5.66
N TYR A 133 -4.43 -2.85 4.61
CA TYR A 133 -3.70 -4.11 4.66
C TYR A 133 -2.24 -3.91 5.09
N ALA A 134 -1.61 -2.81 4.66
CA ALA A 134 -0.28 -2.44 5.14
C ALA A 134 -0.25 -2.20 6.66
N LEU A 135 -1.28 -1.54 7.20
CA LEU A 135 -1.39 -1.32 8.64
C LEU A 135 -1.63 -2.64 9.38
N GLU A 136 -2.53 -3.49 8.88
CA GLU A 136 -2.83 -4.81 9.48
C GLU A 136 -1.55 -5.65 9.55
N TRP A 137 -0.77 -5.65 8.48
CA TRP A 137 0.49 -6.39 8.44
C TRP A 137 1.55 -5.79 9.37
N THR A 138 1.59 -4.46 9.47
CA THR A 138 2.49 -3.75 10.39
C THR A 138 2.19 -4.14 11.84
N GLU A 139 0.92 -4.08 12.24
CA GLU A 139 0.46 -4.45 13.57
C GLU A 139 0.76 -5.92 13.86
N PHE A 140 0.39 -6.82 12.94
CA PHE A 140 0.69 -8.25 13.07
C PHE A 140 2.18 -8.52 13.33
N LYS A 141 3.05 -7.86 12.57
CA LYS A 141 4.49 -8.01 12.74
C LYS A 141 5.02 -7.35 14.01
N ALA A 142 4.45 -6.23 14.44
CA ALA A 142 4.78 -5.61 15.72
C ALA A 142 4.44 -6.55 16.90
N LEU A 143 3.28 -7.23 16.85
CA LEU A 143 2.89 -8.27 17.81
C LEU A 143 3.86 -9.47 17.80
N GLN A 144 4.48 -9.77 16.65
CA GLN A 144 5.57 -10.77 16.55
C GLN A 144 6.93 -10.27 17.08
N SER A 145 6.95 -9.18 17.86
CA SER A 145 8.16 -8.55 18.42
C SER A 145 9.14 -8.00 17.36
N VAL A 146 8.68 -7.73 16.13
CA VAL A 146 9.49 -6.97 15.18
C VAL A 146 9.63 -5.54 15.68
N ASN A 147 10.87 -5.07 15.80
CA ASN A 147 11.14 -3.73 16.32
C ASN A 147 10.46 -2.65 15.44
N PRO A 148 9.63 -1.76 16.00
CA PRO A 148 8.94 -0.70 15.25
C PRO A 148 9.86 0.20 14.41
N ARG A 149 11.11 0.42 14.86
CA ARG A 149 12.11 1.18 14.08
C ARG A 149 12.45 0.51 12.75
N VAL A 150 12.37 -0.81 12.67
CA VAL A 150 12.59 -1.56 11.42
C VAL A 150 11.44 -1.29 10.44
N MET A 151 10.20 -1.20 10.93
CA MET A 151 9.03 -0.85 10.12
C MET A 151 9.15 0.56 9.54
N VAL A 152 9.44 1.54 10.39
CA VAL A 152 9.63 2.94 9.99
C VAL A 152 10.78 3.05 8.98
N LYS A 153 11.91 2.37 9.22
CA LYS A 153 13.01 2.33 8.26
C LYS A 153 12.62 1.64 6.94
N GLY A 154 11.78 0.61 7.01
CA GLY A 154 11.26 -0.10 5.86
C GLY A 154 10.43 0.81 4.95
N ILE A 155 9.47 1.54 5.53
CA ILE A 155 8.62 2.45 4.75
C ILE A 155 9.44 3.62 4.19
N CYS A 156 10.38 4.20 4.94
CA CYS A 156 11.25 5.26 4.39
C CYS A 156 12.06 4.78 3.19
N LYS A 157 12.61 3.56 3.23
CA LYS A 157 13.31 2.97 2.07
C LYS A 157 12.39 2.77 0.86
N ALA A 158 11.15 2.36 1.09
CA ALA A 158 10.17 2.21 0.02
C ALA A 158 9.82 3.57 -0.61
N ILE A 159 9.70 4.62 0.21
CA ILE A 159 9.49 6.00 -0.24
C ILE A 159 10.66 6.49 -1.08
N ASP A 160 11.90 6.27 -0.65
CA ASP A 160 13.09 6.68 -1.41
C ASP A 160 13.15 6.00 -2.80
N ALA A 161 12.67 4.76 -2.90
CA ALA A 161 12.73 3.98 -4.13
C ALA A 161 11.54 4.22 -5.09
N HIS A 162 10.34 4.41 -4.56
CA HIS A 162 9.09 4.40 -5.34
C HIS A 162 8.21 5.62 -5.12
N GLY A 163 8.62 6.55 -4.26
CA GLY A 163 7.90 7.79 -4.02
C GLY A 163 7.85 8.70 -5.27
N PRO A 164 6.98 9.72 -5.24
CA PRO A 164 6.88 10.70 -6.31
C PRO A 164 8.23 11.40 -6.54
N PRO A 165 8.73 11.49 -7.79
CA PRO A 165 10.02 12.09 -8.09
C PRO A 165 10.09 13.61 -7.82
N SER A 166 8.94 14.27 -7.66
CA SER A 166 8.88 15.68 -7.24
C SER A 166 9.33 15.91 -5.80
N LEU A 167 9.56 14.84 -5.03
CA LEU A 167 10.07 14.87 -3.67
C LEU A 167 11.51 14.37 -3.69
N ASP A 168 12.38 15.11 -4.35
CA ASP A 168 13.80 14.88 -4.25
C ASP A 168 14.27 15.32 -2.85
N TRP A 169 14.21 14.40 -1.88
CA TRP A 169 14.71 14.60 -0.53
C TRP A 169 16.25 14.69 -0.48
N THR A 170 16.93 14.37 -1.60
CA THR A 170 18.39 14.44 -1.73
C THR A 170 18.88 15.77 -2.30
N ALA A 171 17.96 16.64 -2.74
CA ALA A 171 18.25 18.04 -2.98
C ALA A 171 18.60 18.70 -1.63
N ARG A 172 19.85 18.57 -1.22
CA ARG A 172 20.42 19.40 -0.16
C ARG A 172 20.20 20.88 -0.56
N PRO A 173 19.85 21.75 0.41
CA PRO A 173 19.88 23.19 0.17
C PRO A 173 21.26 23.65 -0.30
#